data_AF-A0A8T4IUK8-F1
#
_entry.id   AF-A0A8T4IUK8-F1
#
_cell.length_a   1.000
_cell.length_b   1.000
_cell.length_c   1.000
_cell.angle_alpha   90.00
_cell.angle_beta   90.00
_cell.angle_gamma   90.00
#
_symmetry.space_group_name_H-M   'P 1'
#
loop_
_entity.id
_entity.type
_entity.pdbx_description
1 polymer ?
#
loop_
_entity_poly.entity_id
_entity_poly.type
_entity_poly.pdbx_seq_one_letter_code
_entity_poly.pdbx_strand_id
1 'polypeptide(L)'
;HQLQRGFLGRRIAVAALKLMETSYIPALSYSGADLLHGPLAMVDNISPVIAVVTEGKGGEALQPVLDRLRDRGADLVVIGSQAQTERASAGFALPTDGLPEELQPILEIIPLQMLAYEVTIARGQDPDAPRALAKVTETR
;
A
#
# COMPACT_ATOMS: atom_id res chain seq x y z
N HIS A 1 11.57 -9.67 13.57
CA HIS A 1 10.24 -10.27 13.33
C HIS A 1 9.03 -9.42 13.76
N GLN A 2 8.76 -9.13 15.05
CA GLN A 2 7.60 -8.28 15.42
C GLN A 2 7.76 -6.80 15.01
N LEU A 3 8.97 -6.24 15.14
CA LEU A 3 9.27 -4.86 14.74
C LEU A 3 9.12 -4.61 13.24
N GLN A 4 9.52 -5.58 12.39
CA GLN A 4 9.35 -5.50 10.93
C GLN A 4 7.88 -5.50 10.52
N ARG A 5 7.04 -6.36 11.13
CA ARG A 5 5.58 -6.34 10.91
C ARG A 5 4.95 -5.01 11.35
N GLY A 6 5.41 -4.44 12.47
CA GLY A 6 4.96 -3.14 12.94
C GLY A 6 5.35 -1.98 12.02
N PHE A 7 6.57 -2.01 11.45
CA PHE A 7 7.04 -0.98 10.53
C PHE A 7 6.36 -1.08 9.15
N LEU A 8 6.18 -2.30 8.62
CA LEU A 8 5.37 -2.57 7.43
C LEU A 8 3.94 -2.06 7.60
N GLY A 9 3.23 -2.49 8.65
CA GLY A 9 1.85 -2.06 8.92
C GLY A 9 1.71 -0.55 9.08
N ARG A 10 2.66 0.11 9.76
CA ARG A 10 2.63 1.57 9.95
C ARG A 10 2.71 2.35 8.63
N ARG A 11 3.49 1.88 7.65
CA ARG A 11 3.66 2.57 6.36
C ARG A 11 2.42 2.43 5.48
N ILE A 12 1.80 1.25 5.47
CA ILE A 12 0.52 1.05 4.76
C ILE A 12 -0.58 1.93 5.37
N ALA A 13 -0.63 2.02 6.70
CA ALA A 13 -1.56 2.93 7.39
C ALA A 13 -1.31 4.40 7.02
N VAL A 14 -0.05 4.84 6.93
CA VAL A 14 0.30 6.20 6.51
C VAL A 14 -0.10 6.46 5.06
N ALA A 15 0.09 5.50 4.15
CA ALA A 15 -0.31 5.65 2.75
C ALA A 15 -1.84 5.71 2.60
N ALA A 16 -2.58 4.84 3.29
CA ALA A 16 -4.04 4.89 3.33
C ALA A 16 -4.54 6.22 3.89
N LEU A 17 -3.92 6.72 4.97
CA LEU A 17 -4.23 8.02 5.52
C LEU A 17 -3.99 9.14 4.51
N LYS A 18 -2.85 9.13 3.80
CA LYS A 18 -2.55 10.15 2.80
C LYS A 18 -3.56 10.16 1.66
N LEU A 19 -3.93 8.98 1.15
CA LEU A 19 -5.00 8.87 0.16
C LEU A 19 -6.32 9.47 0.67
N MET A 20 -6.72 9.18 1.91
CA MET A 20 -7.94 9.75 2.49
C MET A 20 -7.85 11.27 2.66
N GLU A 21 -6.72 11.79 3.12
CA GLU A 21 -6.52 13.22 3.41
C GLU A 21 -6.51 14.08 2.15
N THR A 22 -5.82 13.64 1.10
CA THR A 22 -5.57 14.46 -0.09
C THR A 22 -6.58 14.18 -1.21
N SER A 23 -6.96 12.91 -1.40
CA SER A 23 -7.82 12.51 -2.52
C SER A 23 -9.29 12.28 -2.15
N TYR A 24 -9.60 12.17 -0.84
CA TYR A 24 -10.92 11.84 -0.31
C TYR A 24 -11.46 10.48 -0.74
N ILE A 25 -10.58 9.56 -1.14
CA ILE A 25 -10.94 8.16 -1.36
C ILE A 25 -10.87 7.42 -0.02
N PRO A 26 -11.95 6.76 0.41
CA PRO A 26 -11.88 5.86 1.56
C PRO A 26 -10.83 4.77 1.31
N ALA A 27 -9.85 4.67 2.20
CA ALA A 27 -8.79 3.68 2.12
C ALA A 27 -8.67 2.94 3.45
N LEU A 28 -8.55 1.61 3.39
CA LEU A 28 -8.36 0.75 4.55
C LEU A 28 -6.99 0.10 4.46
N SER A 29 -6.28 0.02 5.59
CA SER A 29 -4.98 -0.65 5.67
C SER A 29 -5.09 -1.91 6.53
N TYR A 30 -4.58 -3.03 6.02
CA TYR A 30 -4.53 -4.30 6.74
C TYR A 30 -3.12 -4.87 6.71
N SER A 31 -2.73 -5.60 7.76
CA SER A 31 -1.62 -6.54 7.59
C SER A 31 -2.08 -7.74 6.75
N GLY A 32 -1.14 -8.43 6.09
CA GLY A 32 -1.47 -9.64 5.33
C GLY A 32 -2.18 -10.70 6.17
N ALA A 33 -1.87 -10.80 7.46
CA ALA A 33 -2.55 -11.71 8.38
C ALA A 33 -3.98 -11.25 8.66
N ASP A 34 -4.19 -9.97 8.99
CA ASP A 34 -5.52 -9.44 9.30
C ASP A 34 -6.47 -9.56 8.12
N LEU A 35 -5.95 -9.38 6.89
CA LEU A 35 -6.73 -9.52 5.66
C LEU A 35 -7.38 -10.91 5.57
N LEU A 36 -6.67 -11.97 5.98
CA LEU A 36 -7.18 -13.34 5.94
C LEU A 36 -8.27 -13.64 6.98
N HIS A 37 -8.42 -12.80 8.00
CA HIS A 37 -9.35 -13.03 9.11
C HIS A 37 -10.75 -12.44 8.89
N GLY A 38 -11.06 -11.98 7.68
CA GLY A 38 -12.39 -11.45 7.34
C GLY A 38 -12.39 -10.48 6.15
N PRO A 39 -11.53 -9.44 6.13
CA PRO A 39 -11.54 -8.42 5.08
C PRO A 39 -11.39 -8.95 3.66
N LEU A 40 -10.68 -10.08 3.46
CA LEU A 40 -10.57 -10.74 2.16
C LEU A 40 -11.94 -11.09 1.54
N ALA A 41 -12.98 -11.31 2.35
CA ALA A 41 -14.33 -11.59 1.87
C ALA A 41 -14.99 -10.39 1.17
N MET A 42 -14.51 -9.17 1.42
CA MET A 42 -15.02 -7.94 0.80
C MET A 42 -14.27 -7.57 -0.48
N VAL A 43 -13.22 -8.31 -0.84
CA VAL A 43 -12.42 -8.01 -2.03
C VAL A 43 -13.18 -8.45 -3.27
N ASP A 44 -13.36 -7.50 -4.19
CA ASP A 44 -13.92 -7.69 -5.52
C ASP A 44 -13.02 -7.03 -6.58
N ASN A 45 -13.52 -6.95 -7.82
CA ASN A 45 -12.84 -6.29 -8.93
C ASN A 45 -13.21 -4.80 -9.08
N ILE A 46 -13.93 -4.21 -8.11
CA ILE A 46 -14.38 -2.82 -8.13
C ILE A 46 -13.41 -1.96 -7.32
N SER A 47 -12.97 -2.46 -6.16
CA SER A 47 -12.04 -1.74 -5.29
C SER A 47 -10.60 -2.25 -5.47
N PRO A 48 -9.65 -1.39 -5.87
CA PRO A 48 -8.27 -1.83 -6.06
C PRO A 48 -7.62 -2.22 -4.73
N VAL A 49 -6.84 -3.29 -4.76
CA VAL A 49 -6.02 -3.74 -3.63
C VAL A 49 -4.57 -3.38 -3.90
N ILE A 50 -4.00 -2.48 -3.11
CA ILE A 50 -2.59 -2.11 -3.20
C ILE A 50 -1.80 -2.98 -2.22
N ALA A 51 -0.94 -3.85 -2.73
CA ALA A 51 -0.08 -4.72 -1.94
C ALA A 51 1.38 -4.27 -2.03
N VAL A 52 2.01 -4.02 -0.89
CA VAL A 52 3.45 -3.79 -0.79
C VAL A 52 4.12 -5.10 -0.40
N VAL A 53 5.03 -5.58 -1.25
CA VAL A 53 5.66 -6.89 -1.16
C VAL A 53 7.17 -6.71 -1.03
N THR A 54 7.65 -6.74 0.21
CA THR A 54 9.08 -6.68 0.54
C THR A 54 9.77 -7.99 0.15
N GLU A 55 10.96 -7.93 -0.43
CA GLU A 55 11.77 -9.13 -0.67
C GLU A 55 12.28 -9.72 0.64
N GLY A 56 12.30 -11.05 0.73
CA GLY A 56 12.69 -11.80 1.93
C GLY A 56 11.49 -12.40 2.66
N LYS A 57 11.66 -12.66 3.96
CA LYS A 57 10.70 -13.46 4.75
C LYS A 57 9.33 -12.79 4.85
N GLY A 58 9.29 -11.46 4.89
CA GLY A 58 8.06 -10.68 4.89
C GLY A 58 7.20 -10.94 3.65
N GLY A 59 7.78 -10.83 2.45
CA GLY A 59 7.07 -11.08 1.19
C GLY A 59 6.72 -12.55 0.97
N GLU A 60 7.60 -13.48 1.35
CA GLU A 60 7.30 -14.92 1.29
C GLU A 60 6.06 -15.27 2.12
N ALA A 61 5.92 -14.69 3.32
CA ALA A 61 4.74 -14.86 4.16
C ALA A 61 3.47 -14.23 3.57
N LEU A 62 3.60 -13.26 2.66
CA LEU A 62 2.48 -12.59 1.99
C LEU A 62 2.02 -13.34 0.73
N GLN A 63 2.87 -14.21 0.15
CA GLN A 63 2.57 -14.93 -1.09
C GLN A 63 1.21 -15.66 -1.08
N PRO A 64 0.83 -16.41 -0.01
CA PRO A 64 -0.48 -17.07 0.03
C PRO A 64 -1.66 -16.09 0.03
N VAL A 65 -1.45 -14.87 0.53
CA VAL A 65 -2.47 -13.80 0.50
C VAL A 65 -2.61 -13.26 -0.91
N LEU A 66 -1.49 -12.99 -1.59
CA LEU A 66 -1.48 -12.50 -2.97
C LEU A 66 -2.14 -13.49 -3.93
N ASP A 67 -1.87 -14.79 -3.78
CA ASP A 67 -2.49 -15.81 -4.63
C ASP A 67 -4.01 -15.88 -4.42
N ARG A 68 -4.49 -15.79 -3.18
CA ARG A 68 -5.94 -15.73 -2.89
C ARG A 68 -6.63 -14.48 -3.45
N LEU A 69 -5.92 -13.34 -3.49
CA LEU A 69 -6.42 -12.11 -4.09
C LEU A 69 -6.56 -12.26 -5.61
N ARG A 70 -5.53 -12.83 -6.26
CA ARG A 70 -5.54 -13.14 -7.70
C ARG A 70 -6.66 -14.12 -8.06
N ASP A 71 -6.80 -15.21 -7.31
CA ASP A 71 -7.84 -16.24 -7.53
C ASP A 71 -9.26 -15.69 -7.42
N ARG A 72 -9.44 -14.59 -6.66
CA ARG A 72 -10.72 -13.88 -6.52
C ARG A 72 -10.96 -12.83 -7.61
N GLY A 73 -10.00 -12.60 -8.51
CA GLY A 73 -10.08 -11.57 -9.53
C GLY A 73 -9.99 -10.15 -8.96
N ALA A 74 -9.30 -9.97 -7.83
CA ALA A 74 -9.06 -8.65 -7.27
C ALA A 74 -8.31 -7.77 -8.27
N ASP A 75 -8.64 -6.48 -8.33
CA ASP A 75 -7.82 -5.51 -9.05
C ASP A 75 -6.55 -5.21 -8.25
N LEU A 76 -5.55 -6.08 -8.41
CA LEU A 76 -4.36 -6.11 -7.59
C LEU A 76 -3.28 -5.20 -8.17
N VAL A 77 -2.86 -4.19 -7.40
CA VAL A 77 -1.71 -3.33 -7.68
C VAL A 77 -0.56 -3.72 -6.76
N VAL A 78 0.60 -4.05 -7.30
CA VAL A 78 1.76 -4.49 -6.50
C VAL A 78 2.87 -3.46 -6.51
N ILE A 79 3.43 -3.17 -5.33
CA ILE A 79 4.70 -2.45 -5.16
C ILE A 79 5.69 -3.46 -4.58
N GLY A 80 6.74 -3.82 -5.33
CA GLY A 80 7.66 -4.88 -4.90
C GLY A 80 8.58 -5.33 -6.02
N SER A 81 9.06 -6.57 -5.97
CA SER A 81 9.95 -7.10 -7.02
C SER A 81 9.25 -7.20 -8.37
N GLN A 82 10.05 -7.13 -9.45
CA GLN A 82 9.53 -7.21 -10.81
C GLN A 82 8.71 -8.49 -11.07
N ALA A 83 9.14 -9.62 -10.52
CA ALA A 83 8.41 -10.88 -10.63
C ALA A 83 7.00 -10.83 -10.00
N GLN A 84 6.79 -10.03 -8.96
CA GLN A 84 5.47 -9.87 -8.34
C GLN A 84 4.58 -8.90 -9.12
N THR A 85 5.16 -7.82 -9.67
CA THR A 85 4.41 -6.84 -10.46
C THR A 85 3.90 -7.42 -11.77
N GLU A 86 4.66 -8.33 -12.40
CA GLU A 86 4.24 -9.02 -13.63
C GLU A 86 3.05 -9.97 -13.41
N ARG A 87 2.77 -10.34 -12.16
CA ARG A 87 1.63 -11.19 -11.76
C ARG A 87 0.44 -10.40 -11.22
N ALA A 88 0.41 -9.09 -11.44
CA ALA A 88 -0.61 -8.17 -10.92
C ALA A 88 -1.32 -7.43 -12.07
N SER A 89 -2.44 -6.76 -11.78
CA SER A 89 -3.13 -5.89 -12.76
C SER A 89 -2.24 -4.72 -13.18
N ALA A 90 -1.51 -4.17 -12.21
CA ALA A 90 -0.52 -3.12 -12.38
C ALA A 90 0.54 -3.22 -11.27
N GLY A 91 1.67 -2.54 -11.44
CA GLY A 91 2.64 -2.47 -10.35
C GLY A 91 3.80 -1.53 -10.55
N PHE A 92 4.54 -1.32 -9.47
CA PHE A 92 5.76 -0.55 -9.41
C PHE A 92 6.91 -1.46 -8.95
N ALA A 93 7.82 -1.78 -9.86
CA ALA A 93 8.97 -2.61 -9.56
C ALA A 93 10.01 -1.80 -8.76
N LEU A 94 10.39 -2.28 -7.58
CA LEU A 94 11.42 -1.67 -6.76
C LEU A 94 12.78 -2.30 -7.06
N PRO A 95 13.87 -1.50 -7.08
CA PRO A 95 15.23 -2.01 -7.19
C PRO A 95 15.70 -2.55 -5.83
N THR A 96 15.09 -3.63 -5.36
CA THR A 96 15.34 -4.25 -4.05
C THR A 96 16.39 -5.36 -4.06
N ASP A 97 16.87 -5.74 -5.25
CA ASP A 97 17.87 -6.78 -5.43
C ASP A 97 19.10 -6.56 -4.55
N GLY A 98 19.33 -7.48 -3.61
CA GLY A 98 20.47 -7.44 -2.69
C GLY A 98 20.38 -6.40 -1.58
N LEU A 99 19.26 -5.69 -1.43
CA LEU A 99 19.03 -4.78 -0.31
C LEU A 99 18.52 -5.54 0.93
N PRO A 100 19.11 -5.29 2.11
CA PRO A 100 18.58 -5.81 3.38
C PRO A 100 17.10 -5.46 3.55
N GLU A 101 16.31 -6.41 4.05
CA GLU A 101 14.85 -6.27 4.30
C GLU A 101 14.55 -5.03 5.16
N GLU A 102 15.47 -4.61 6.02
CA GLU A 102 15.36 -3.43 6.88
C GLU A 102 15.44 -2.08 6.12
N LEU A 103 16.06 -2.05 4.93
CA LEU A 103 16.27 -0.82 4.14
C LEU A 103 15.24 -0.65 3.02
N GLN A 104 14.68 -1.74 2.51
CA GLN A 104 13.62 -1.72 1.50
C GLN A 104 12.44 -0.80 1.84
N PRO A 105 12.03 -0.65 3.11
CA PRO A 105 10.97 0.27 3.49
C PRO A 105 11.10 1.72 3.05
N ILE A 106 12.34 2.20 2.89
CA ILE A 106 12.64 3.55 2.44
C ILE A 106 12.29 3.71 0.95
N LEU A 107 12.44 2.63 0.17
CA LEU A 107 12.06 2.62 -1.24
C LEU A 107 10.57 2.41 -1.42
N GLU A 108 9.96 1.55 -0.60
CA GLU A 108 8.53 1.22 -0.67
C GLU A 108 7.61 2.43 -0.43
N ILE A 109 8.03 3.43 0.35
CA ILE A 109 7.20 4.61 0.63
C ILE A 109 7.09 5.56 -0.56
N ILE A 110 8.10 5.60 -1.44
CA ILE A 110 8.16 6.53 -2.58
C ILE A 110 6.99 6.31 -3.54
N PRO A 111 6.74 5.10 -4.09
CA PRO A 111 5.61 4.89 -5.00
C PRO A 111 4.26 5.06 -4.31
N LEU A 112 4.15 4.80 -3.00
CA LEU A 112 2.91 5.07 -2.24
C LEU A 112 2.61 6.57 -2.18
N GLN A 113 3.62 7.41 -1.94
CA GLN A 113 3.47 8.86 -1.94
C GLN A 113 3.13 9.39 -3.33
N MET A 114 3.81 8.88 -4.38
CA MET A 114 3.50 9.23 -5.76
C MET A 114 2.09 8.83 -6.14
N LEU A 115 1.64 7.62 -5.76
CA LEU A 115 0.27 7.18 -6.00
C LEU A 115 -0.74 8.12 -5.33
N ALA A 116 -0.53 8.49 -4.06
CA ALA A 116 -1.41 9.42 -3.38
C ALA A 116 -1.46 10.78 -4.08
N TYR A 117 -0.31 11.29 -4.53
CA TYR A 117 -0.20 12.54 -5.27
C TYR A 117 -0.96 12.48 -6.61
N GLU A 118 -0.65 11.49 -7.45
CA GLU A 118 -1.27 11.34 -8.78
C GLU A 118 -2.78 11.14 -8.68
N VAL A 119 -3.25 10.34 -7.72
CA VAL A 119 -4.69 10.14 -7.47
C VAL A 119 -5.37 11.44 -7.02
N THR A 120 -4.67 12.28 -6.25
CA THR A 120 -5.17 13.59 -5.82
C THR A 120 -5.35 14.53 -7.01
N ILE A 121 -4.32 14.65 -7.85
CA ILE A 121 -4.34 15.48 -9.07
C ILE A 121 -5.40 14.98 -10.05
N ALA A 122 -5.49 13.67 -10.28
CA ALA A 122 -6.49 13.07 -11.17
C ALA A 122 -7.94 13.35 -10.72
N ARG A 123 -8.16 13.61 -9.43
CA ARG A 123 -9.46 13.99 -8.86
C ARG A 123 -9.70 15.50 -8.82
N GLY A 124 -8.81 16.30 -9.41
CA GLY A 124 -8.87 17.76 -9.40
C GLY A 124 -8.77 18.35 -8.00
N GLN A 125 -8.09 17.66 -7.08
CA GLN A 125 -7.79 18.17 -5.74
C GLN A 125 -6.37 18.76 -5.71
N ASP A 126 -6.14 19.65 -4.75
CA ASP A 126 -4.81 20.24 -4.51
C ASP A 126 -4.09 19.44 -3.40
N PRO A 127 -3.00 18.71 -3.70
CA PRO A 127 -2.25 17.97 -2.69
C PRO A 127 -1.57 18.88 -1.66
N ASP A 128 -1.33 20.15 -1.98
CA ASP A 128 -0.70 21.13 -1.09
C ASP A 128 -1.73 21.86 -0.20
N ALA A 129 -3.01 21.79 -0.55
CA ALA A 129 -4.12 22.44 0.18
C ALA A 129 -5.35 21.53 0.37
N PRO A 130 -5.22 20.39 1.09
CA PRO A 130 -6.37 19.55 1.40
C PRO A 130 -7.42 20.29 2.26
N ARG A 131 -8.67 20.30 1.79
CA ARG A 131 -9.84 21.06 2.32
C ARG A 131 -10.07 20.96 3.83
N ALA A 132 -9.64 19.89 4.48
CA ALA A 132 -9.91 19.61 5.89
C ALA A 132 -8.68 19.73 6.81
N LEU A 133 -7.50 20.06 6.27
CA LEU A 133 -6.25 20.14 7.03
C LEU A 133 -5.78 21.60 7.07
N ALA A 134 -6.02 22.27 8.20
CA ALA A 134 -5.32 23.50 8.51
C ALA A 134 -3.84 23.16 8.81
N LYS A 135 -2.92 23.89 8.18
CA LYS A 135 -1.46 23.66 8.21
C LYS A 135 -0.83 23.71 9.62
N VAL A 136 -1.59 24.09 10.65
CA VAL A 136 -1.17 24.15 12.05
C VAL A 136 -2.33 23.68 12.94
N THR A 137 -2.14 22.55 13.63
CA THR A 137 -2.98 22.21 14.78
C THR A 137 -2.49 23.03 15.96
N GLU A 138 -3.17 24.15 16.29
CA GLU A 138 -2.97 24.80 17.58
C GLU A 138 -3.60 23.92 18.67
N THR A 139 -2.78 23.07 19.29
CA THR A 139 -3.14 22.47 20.58
C THR A 139 -2.91 23.51 21.68
N ARG A 140 -4.00 24.02 22.26
CA ARG A 140 -4.00 24.77 23.53
C ARG A 140 -3.90 23.83 24.73
#